data_AF-A0A7X4KI72-F1
#
_entry.id   AF-A0A7X4KI72-F1
#
_cell.length_a   1.000
_cell.length_b   1.000
_cell.length_c   1.000
_cell.angle_alpha   90.00
_cell.angle_beta   90.00
_cell.angle_gamma   90.00
#
_symmetry.space_group_name_H-M   'P 1'
#
loop_
_entity.id
_entity.type
_entity.pdbx_description
1 polymer ?
#
loop_
_entity_poly.entity_id
_entity_poly.type
_entity_poly.pdbx_seq_one_letter_code
_entity_poly.pdbx_strand_id
1 'polypeptide(L)'
;MNMPIKFDTLEYTRSLIEAGIPAAQAEAQALALSQAMAEATVSPSEMVLLRTDMTARIEMLRTDFYASLETLRKEFNAKLEALEERINAKLEALEQRFDAKLAALEQRLKARFVTMSWLFGVSLTLHAVTIGMLIRLFDRLP
;
A
#
# COMPACT_ATOMS: atom_id res chain seq x y z
N MET A 1 11.50 40.05 -15.88
CA MET A 1 11.75 40.78 -14.62
C MET A 1 11.73 42.26 -14.98
N ASN A 2 10.66 42.97 -14.61
CA ASN A 2 10.57 44.41 -14.86
C ASN A 2 11.56 45.08 -13.90
N MET A 3 12.55 45.79 -14.44
CA MET A 3 13.49 46.57 -13.62
C MET A 3 12.66 47.58 -12.81
N PRO A 4 12.93 47.77 -11.51
CA PRO A 4 12.29 48.87 -10.77
C PRO A 4 12.64 50.15 -11.52
N ILE A 5 11.62 50.90 -11.93
CA ILE A 5 11.79 52.23 -12.51
C ILE A 5 12.55 53.03 -11.45
N LYS A 6 13.83 53.27 -11.68
CA LYS A 6 14.65 54.07 -10.76
C LYS A 6 14.17 55.50 -10.87
N PHE A 7 13.43 55.96 -9.86
CA PHE A 7 13.06 57.36 -9.74
C PHE A 7 14.32 58.16 -9.38
N ASP A 8 14.85 58.91 -10.35
CA ASP A 8 15.97 59.83 -10.12
C ASP A 8 15.43 61.14 -9.55
N THR A 9 15.58 61.30 -8.23
CA THR A 9 15.11 62.48 -7.50
C THR A 9 15.80 63.76 -7.99
N LEU A 10 17.06 63.70 -8.43
CA LEU A 10 17.82 64.87 -8.89
C LEU A 10 17.39 65.30 -10.29
N GLU A 11 17.20 64.34 -11.20
CA GLU A 11 16.69 64.62 -12.54
C GLU A 11 15.26 65.20 -12.48
N TYR A 12 14.40 64.62 -11.63
CA TYR A 12 13.04 65.12 -11.44
C TYR A 12 13.03 66.52 -10.81
N THR A 13 13.88 66.78 -9.81
CA THR A 13 14.02 68.13 -9.21
C THR A 13 14.44 69.17 -10.25
N ARG A 14 15.42 68.84 -11.10
CA ARG A 14 15.86 69.75 -12.19
C ARG A 14 14.72 70.06 -13.16
N SER A 15 13.97 69.04 -13.56
CA SER A 15 12.83 69.22 -14.47
C SER A 15 11.75 70.14 -13.88
N LEU A 16 11.47 70.05 -12.58
CA LEU A 16 10.53 70.96 -11.90
C LEU A 16 11.04 72.41 -11.82
N ILE A 17 12.35 72.60 -11.60
CA ILE A 17 12.97 73.92 -11.59
C ILE A 17 12.92 74.55 -13.00
N GLU A 18 13.22 73.78 -14.05
CA GLU A 18 13.10 74.22 -15.45
C GLU A 18 11.66 74.56 -15.84
N ALA A 19 10.67 73.88 -15.24
CA ALA A 19 9.25 74.20 -15.37
C ALA A 19 8.80 75.43 -14.56
N GLY A 20 9.72 76.08 -13.83
CA GLY A 20 9.46 77.31 -13.07
C GLY A 20 9.02 77.11 -11.62
N ILE A 21 9.08 75.89 -11.07
CA ILE A 21 8.83 75.64 -9.65
C ILE A 21 10.06 76.09 -8.83
N PRO A 22 9.88 76.86 -7.73
CA PRO A 22 10.98 77.25 -6.85
C PRO A 22 11.76 76.04 -6.32
N ALA A 23 13.09 76.16 -6.24
CA ALA A 23 13.98 75.04 -5.87
C ALA A 23 13.56 74.31 -4.58
N ALA A 24 13.20 75.04 -3.53
CA ALA A 24 12.74 74.45 -2.27
C ALA A 24 11.44 73.63 -2.41
N GLN A 25 10.53 74.04 -3.30
CA GLN A 25 9.29 73.30 -3.58
C GLN A 25 9.54 72.10 -4.50
N ALA A 26 10.44 72.24 -5.48
CA ALA A 26 10.85 71.16 -6.37
C ALA A 26 11.51 70.01 -5.60
N GLU A 27 12.42 70.33 -4.66
CA GLU A 27 13.06 69.35 -3.79
C GLU A 27 12.04 68.64 -2.88
N ALA A 28 11.14 69.40 -2.25
CA ALA A 28 10.11 68.83 -1.38
C ALA A 28 9.15 67.89 -2.14
N GLN A 29 8.75 68.25 -3.36
CA GLN A 29 7.92 67.39 -4.20
C GLN A 29 8.65 66.13 -4.66
N ALA A 30 9.91 66.26 -5.08
CA ALA A 30 10.73 65.12 -5.49
C ALA A 30 10.93 64.13 -4.34
N LEU A 31 11.17 64.63 -3.12
CA LEU A 31 11.34 63.82 -1.93
C LEU A 31 10.04 63.11 -1.52
N ALA A 32 8.92 63.83 -1.53
CA ALA A 32 7.61 63.26 -1.22
C ALA A 32 7.19 62.17 -2.21
N LEU A 33 7.44 62.37 -3.51
CA LEU A 33 7.17 61.37 -4.54
C LEU A 33 8.09 60.15 -4.41
N SER A 34 9.38 60.37 -4.13
CA SER A 34 10.33 59.27 -3.85
C SER A 34 9.86 58.40 -2.67
N GLN A 35 9.41 59.02 -1.58
CA GLN A 35 8.89 58.31 -0.41
C GLN A 35 7.58 57.56 -0.72
N ALA A 36 6.63 58.19 -1.41
CA ALA A 36 5.38 57.55 -1.80
C ALA A 36 5.62 56.35 -2.75
N MET A 37 6.60 56.45 -3.65
CA MET A 37 7.00 55.34 -4.52
C MET A 37 7.71 54.22 -3.77
N ALA A 38 8.53 54.55 -2.77
CA ALA A 38 9.17 53.55 -1.92
C ALA A 38 8.12 52.75 -1.13
N GLU A 39 7.09 53.42 -0.58
CA GLU A 39 6.00 52.80 0.17
C GLU A 39 5.04 51.97 -0.71
N ALA A 40 4.83 52.38 -1.97
CA ALA A 40 3.97 51.67 -2.91
C ALA A 40 4.63 50.44 -3.57
N THR A 41 5.89 50.12 -3.24
CA THR A 41 6.63 49.00 -3.83
C THR A 41 7.01 47.96 -2.79
N VAL A 42 6.93 46.68 -3.18
CA VAL A 42 7.43 45.59 -2.33
C VAL A 42 8.95 45.72 -2.23
N SER A 43 9.45 45.83 -1.00
CA SER A 43 10.89 45.95 -0.79
C SER A 43 11.61 44.65 -1.18
N PRO A 44 12.86 44.71 -1.67
CA PRO A 44 13.65 43.50 -1.94
C PRO A 44 13.74 42.57 -0.71
N SER A 45 13.79 43.14 0.50
CA SER A 45 13.80 42.39 1.76
C SER A 45 12.53 41.58 1.98
N GLU A 46 11.35 42.15 1.74
CA GLU A 46 10.07 41.42 1.81
C GLU A 46 10.02 40.27 0.81
N MET A 47 10.54 40.48 -0.40
CA MET A 47 10.61 39.43 -1.43
C MET A 47 11.53 38.28 -1.01
N VAL A 48 12.64 38.59 -0.34
CA VAL A 48 13.56 37.58 0.21
C VAL A 48 12.91 36.81 1.36
N LEU A 49 12.18 37.50 2.25
CA LEU A 49 11.43 36.85 3.32
C LEU A 49 10.35 35.92 2.77
N LEU A 50 9.56 36.38 1.80
CA LEU A 50 8.55 35.56 1.14
C LEU A 50 9.17 34.34 0.46
N ARG A 51 10.28 34.51 -0.27
CA ARG A 51 11.00 33.40 -0.89
C ARG A 51 11.46 32.39 0.15
N THR A 52 12.03 32.87 1.25
CA THR A 52 12.55 32.01 2.32
C THR A 52 11.42 31.23 3.00
N ASP A 53 10.28 31.89 3.30
CA ASP A 53 9.09 31.23 3.85
C ASP A 53 8.53 30.17 2.89
N MET A 54 8.41 30.50 1.61
CA MET A 54 7.97 29.54 0.59
C MET A 54 8.91 28.33 0.50
N THR A 55 10.23 28.54 0.47
CA THR A 55 11.21 27.44 0.47
C THR A 55 11.07 26.58 1.72
N ALA A 56 10.92 27.18 2.91
CA ALA A 56 10.72 26.43 4.14
C ALA A 56 9.45 25.58 4.11
N ARG A 57 8.32 26.14 3.63
CA ARG A 57 7.06 25.39 3.48
C ARG A 57 7.16 24.24 2.50
N ILE A 58 7.87 24.41 1.39
CA ILE A 58 8.10 23.35 0.41
C ILE A 58 8.91 22.20 1.03
N GLU A 59 9.95 22.51 1.80
CA GLU A 59 10.76 21.48 2.47
C GLU A 59 9.97 20.76 3.57
N MET A 60 9.12 21.47 4.32
CA MET A 60 8.20 20.83 5.28
C MET A 60 7.22 19.89 4.57
N LEU A 61 6.55 20.34 3.51
CA LEU A 61 5.63 19.51 2.73
C LEU A 61 6.33 18.28 2.15
N ARG A 62 7.56 18.45 1.66
CA ARG A 62 8.38 17.35 1.13
C ARG A 62 8.68 16.32 2.22
N THR A 63 9.05 16.78 3.41
CA THR A 63 9.33 15.93 4.57
C THR A 63 8.09 15.15 4.98
N ASP A 64 6.95 15.83 5.14
CA ASP A 64 5.67 15.22 5.51
C ASP A 64 5.21 14.19 4.47
N PHE A 65 5.41 14.48 3.18
CA PHE A 65 5.10 13.56 2.10
C PHE A 65 5.93 12.28 2.17
N TYR A 66 7.25 12.37 2.38
CA TYR A 66 8.09 11.18 2.56
C TYR A 66 7.74 10.39 3.82
N ALA A 67 7.43 11.06 4.93
CA ALA A 67 6.99 10.39 6.15
C ALA A 67 5.66 9.64 5.95
N SER A 68 4.74 10.24 5.21
CA SER A 68 3.46 9.62 4.85
C SER A 68 3.65 8.41 3.94
N LEU A 69 4.53 8.50 2.93
CA LEU A 69 4.86 7.37 2.06
C LEU A 69 5.51 6.21 2.83
N GLU A 70 6.42 6.51 3.76
CA GLU A 70 7.06 5.47 4.57
C GLU A 70 6.05 4.78 5.50
N THR A 71 5.12 5.54 6.07
CA THR A 71 4.02 4.99 6.88
C THR A 71 3.15 4.06 6.04
N LEU A 72 2.74 4.52 4.85
CA LEU A 72 1.92 3.72 3.93
C LEU A 72 2.65 2.43 3.50
N ARG A 73 3.95 2.51 3.23
CA ARG A 73 4.79 1.36 2.88
C ARG A 73 4.84 0.33 4.02
N LYS A 74 5.02 0.78 5.27
CA LYS A 74 5.03 -0.09 6.45
C LYS A 74 3.69 -0.77 6.65
N GLU A 75 2.59 -0.04 6.55
CA GLU A 75 1.24 -0.61 6.66
C GLU A 75 0.96 -1.64 5.57
N PHE A 76 1.40 -1.36 4.34
CA PHE A 76 1.23 -2.29 3.23
C PHE A 76 2.02 -3.59 3.42
N ASN A 77 3.28 -3.48 3.84
CA ASN A 77 4.10 -4.65 4.17
C ASN A 77 3.49 -5.49 5.30
N ALA A 78 3.05 -4.85 6.39
CA ALA A 78 2.40 -5.56 7.49
C ALA A 78 1.11 -6.28 7.04
N LYS A 79 0.34 -5.68 6.13
CA LYS A 79 -0.85 -6.33 5.54
C LYS A 79 -0.49 -7.51 4.66
N LEU A 80 0.62 -7.46 3.92
CA LEU A 80 1.10 -8.58 3.11
C LEU A 80 1.57 -9.74 3.99
N GLU A 81 2.37 -9.46 5.02
CA GLU A 81 2.81 -10.47 6.00
C GLU A 81 1.61 -11.16 6.67
N ALA A 82 0.64 -10.39 7.15
CA ALA A 82 -0.58 -10.94 7.75
C ALA A 82 -1.43 -11.75 6.74
N LEU A 83 -1.40 -11.40 5.45
CA LEU A 83 -2.08 -12.18 4.41
C LEU A 83 -1.36 -13.50 4.14
N GLU A 84 -0.03 -13.48 4.07
CA GLU A 84 0.81 -14.67 3.89
C GLU A 84 0.60 -15.68 5.03
N GLU A 85 0.65 -15.22 6.28
CA GLU A 85 0.36 -16.05 7.46
C GLU A 85 -1.03 -16.69 7.39
N ARG A 86 -2.06 -15.92 7.01
CA ARG A 86 -3.43 -16.43 6.86
C ARG A 86 -3.55 -17.47 5.74
N ILE A 87 -2.82 -17.31 4.65
CA ILE A 87 -2.81 -18.27 3.54
C ILE A 87 -2.12 -19.56 3.99
N ASN A 88 -0.96 -19.47 4.63
CA ASN A 88 -0.22 -20.63 5.14
C ASN A 88 -1.05 -21.42 6.14
N ALA A 89 -1.67 -20.75 7.13
CA ALA A 89 -2.55 -21.41 8.11
C ALA A 89 -3.75 -22.10 7.45
N LYS A 90 -4.33 -21.51 6.39
CA LYS A 90 -5.42 -22.13 5.65
C LYS A 90 -4.96 -23.35 4.85
N LEU A 91 -3.75 -23.30 4.29
CA LEU A 91 -3.17 -24.41 3.54
C LEU A 91 -2.87 -25.60 4.46
N GLU A 92 -2.24 -25.36 5.62
CA GLU A 92 -2.01 -26.37 6.64
C GLU A 92 -3.32 -27.00 7.13
N ALA A 93 -4.34 -26.19 7.41
CA ALA A 93 -5.65 -26.69 7.82
C ALA A 93 -6.32 -27.53 6.71
N LEU A 94 -6.09 -27.20 5.44
CA LEU A 94 -6.60 -27.96 4.30
C LEU A 94 -5.87 -29.30 4.15
N GLU A 95 -4.55 -29.31 4.29
CA GLU A 95 -3.71 -30.51 4.26
C GLU A 95 -4.13 -31.49 5.36
N GLN A 96 -4.24 -31.03 6.61
CA GLN A 96 -4.71 -31.86 7.73
C GLN A 96 -6.10 -32.45 7.49
N ARG A 97 -7.02 -31.69 6.88
CA ARG A 97 -8.35 -32.17 6.53
C ARG A 97 -8.31 -33.24 5.43
N PHE A 98 -7.41 -33.11 4.46
CA PHE A 98 -7.22 -34.12 3.42
C PHE A 98 -6.63 -35.40 4.00
N ASP A 99 -5.59 -35.30 4.83
CA ASP A 99 -4.98 -36.46 5.50
C ASP A 99 -5.99 -37.22 6.35
N ALA A 100 -6.78 -36.50 7.15
CA ALA A 100 -7.84 -37.11 7.96
C ALA A 100 -8.88 -37.84 7.10
N LYS A 101 -9.27 -37.26 5.96
CA LYS A 101 -10.20 -37.91 5.02
C LYS A 101 -9.59 -39.14 4.37
N LEU A 102 -8.31 -39.08 3.99
CA LEU A 102 -7.60 -40.19 3.38
C LEU A 102 -7.46 -41.36 4.38
N ALA A 103 -7.04 -41.07 5.61
CA ALA A 103 -6.96 -42.06 6.68
C ALA A 103 -8.33 -42.72 6.97
N ALA A 104 -9.40 -41.92 7.02
CA ALA A 104 -10.76 -42.45 7.17
C ALA A 104 -11.19 -43.34 5.99
N LEU A 105 -10.81 -42.98 4.76
CA LEU A 105 -11.08 -43.79 3.58
C LEU A 105 -10.31 -45.11 3.62
N GLU A 106 -9.02 -45.09 3.96
CA GLU A 106 -8.20 -46.29 4.12
C GLU A 106 -8.78 -47.25 5.16
N GLN A 107 -9.21 -46.73 6.32
CA GLN A 107 -9.84 -47.54 7.36
C GLN A 107 -11.13 -48.20 6.87
N ARG A 108 -11.98 -47.44 6.16
CA ARG A 108 -13.21 -47.99 5.57
C ARG A 108 -12.93 -49.07 4.54
N LEU A 109 -11.92 -48.89 3.69
CA LEU A 109 -11.51 -49.88 2.70
C LEU A 109 -10.95 -51.15 3.36
N LYS A 110 -10.06 -51.00 4.36
CA LYS A 110 -9.53 -52.12 5.15
C LYS A 110 -10.65 -52.91 5.82
N ALA A 111 -11.60 -52.23 6.48
CA ALA A 111 -12.74 -52.87 7.12
C ALA A 111 -13.59 -53.65 6.10
N ARG A 112 -13.89 -53.05 4.95
CA ARG A 112 -14.63 -53.74 3.87
C ARG A 112 -13.88 -54.96 3.34
N PHE A 113 -12.57 -54.86 3.15
CA PHE A 113 -11.76 -55.98 2.69
C PHE A 113 -11.78 -57.13 3.70
N VAL A 114 -11.59 -56.85 4.99
CA VAL A 114 -11.68 -57.85 6.06
C VAL A 114 -13.05 -58.53 6.06
N THR A 115 -14.14 -57.77 5.99
CA THR A 115 -15.50 -58.34 5.91
C THR A 115 -15.65 -59.24 4.69
N MET A 116 -15.15 -58.81 3.54
CA MET A 116 -15.21 -59.58 2.30
C MET A 116 -14.37 -60.86 2.39
N SER A 117 -13.16 -60.82 2.96
CA SER A 117 -12.33 -62.00 3.22
C SER A 117 -13.05 -63.02 4.12
N TRP A 118 -13.74 -62.57 5.17
CA TRP A 118 -14.54 -63.45 6.01
C TRP A 118 -15.69 -64.10 5.25
N LEU A 119 -16.44 -63.32 4.46
CA LEU A 119 -17.54 -63.85 3.64
C LEU A 119 -17.05 -64.89 2.63
N PHE A 120 -15.91 -64.64 1.98
CA PHE A 120 -15.27 -65.60 1.09
C PHE A 120 -14.85 -66.88 1.83
N GLY A 121 -14.24 -66.76 3.01
CA GLY A 121 -13.83 -67.92 3.82
C GLY A 121 -15.02 -68.80 4.25
N VAL A 122 -16.11 -68.17 4.69
CA VAL A 122 -17.36 -68.89 5.04
C VAL A 122 -17.94 -69.57 3.81
N SER A 123 -18.03 -68.86 2.67
CA SER A 123 -18.53 -69.41 1.42
C SER A 123 -17.71 -70.63 0.96
N LEU A 124 -16.37 -70.52 0.98
CA LEU A 124 -15.48 -71.61 0.57
C LEU A 124 -15.65 -72.84 1.47
N THR A 125 -15.76 -72.63 2.78
CA THR A 125 -15.98 -73.71 3.76
C THR A 125 -17.31 -74.41 3.51
N LEU A 126 -18.39 -73.64 3.27
CA LEU A 126 -19.70 -74.18 2.94
C LEU A 126 -19.65 -75.04 1.66
N HIS A 127 -18.97 -74.57 0.61
CA HIS A 127 -18.80 -75.33 -0.63
C HIS A 127 -17.97 -76.61 -0.43
N ALA A 128 -16.92 -76.58 0.39
CA ALA A 128 -16.14 -77.78 0.70
C ALA A 128 -17.00 -78.84 1.42
N VAL A 129 -17.87 -78.42 2.35
CA VAL A 129 -18.80 -79.31 3.05
C VAL A 129 -19.84 -79.91 2.10
N THR A 130 -20.44 -79.10 1.22
CA THR A 130 -21.43 -79.61 0.24
C THR A 130 -20.81 -80.62 -0.72
N ILE A 131 -19.62 -80.36 -1.24
CA ILE A 131 -18.87 -81.31 -2.08
C ILE A 131 -18.58 -82.61 -1.32
N GLY A 132 -18.11 -82.51 -0.07
CA GLY A 132 -17.84 -83.69 0.76
C GLY A 132 -19.09 -84.55 1.03
N MET A 133 -20.25 -83.92 1.20
CA MET A 133 -21.53 -84.65 1.30
C MET A 133 -21.90 -85.35 -0.01
N LEU A 134 -21.74 -84.67 -1.16
CA LEU A 134 -22.03 -85.25 -2.47
C LEU A 134 -21.16 -86.49 -2.76
N ILE A 135 -19.86 -86.44 -2.44
CA ILE A 135 -18.95 -87.58 -2.59
C ILE A 135 -19.43 -88.76 -1.72
N ARG A 136 -19.75 -88.52 -0.44
CA ARG A 136 -20.26 -89.58 0.45
C ARG A 136 -21.58 -90.18 0.01
N LEU A 137 -22.45 -89.40 -0.62
CA LEU A 137 -23.70 -89.89 -1.19
C LEU A 137 -23.42 -90.78 -2.41
N PHE A 138 -22.49 -90.39 -3.27
CA PHE A 138 -22.09 -91.15 -4.44
C PHE A 138 -21.47 -92.51 -4.06
N ASP A 139 -20.59 -92.55 -3.06
CA ASP A 139 -19.97 -93.80 -2.55
C ASP A 139 -20.97 -94.80 -1.96
N ARG A 140 -22.21 -94.35 -1.65
CA ARG A 140 -23.28 -95.17 -1.07
C ARG A 140 -24.35 -95.61 -2.07
N LEU A 141 -24.22 -95.20 -3.34
CA LEU A 141 -25.11 -95.69 -4.40
C LEU A 141 -24.68 -97.12 -4.79
N PRO A 142 -25.63 -98.07 -4.93
CA PRO A 142 -25.34 -99.45 -5.35
C PRO A 142 -24.90 -99.54 -6.82
#